data_AF-A0A382M2E1-F1
#
_entry.id   AF-A0A382M2E1-F1
#
_cell.length_a   1.000
_cell.length_b   1.000
_cell.length_c   1.000
_cell.angle_alpha   90.00
_cell.angle_beta   90.00
_cell.angle_gamma   90.00
#
_symmetry.space_group_name_H-M   'P 1'
#
loop_
_entity.id
_entity.type
_entity.pdbx_description
1 polymer ?
#
loop_
_entity_poly.entity_id
_entity_poly.type
_entity_poly.pdbx_seq_one_letter_code
_entity_poly.pdbx_strand_id
1 'polypeptide(L)'
;MKTLFFSIGILILSLSSIADDKYGYQKRDWIDKDKINTYDRYGKVIGYQKRDWIDKDKINTYDRYGKKTGYLKHDWIDKDKLNSYDRYGTKSGYLKRDWIDKDKLNSYDSRGRLLGHQKQDWIDKDKFNLFRKCP
;
A
#
# COMPACT_ATOMS: atom_id res chain seq x y z
N MET A 1 44.75 -39.64 6.79
CA MET A 1 44.05 -38.93 7.89
C MET A 1 44.00 -37.45 7.57
N LYS A 2 42.79 -36.89 7.44
CA LYS A 2 42.35 -35.53 7.82
C LYS A 2 40.97 -35.29 7.22
N THR A 3 39.95 -35.71 7.96
CA THR A 3 38.56 -35.31 7.79
C THR A 3 38.42 -33.85 8.21
N LEU A 4 38.07 -32.96 7.28
CA LEU A 4 37.76 -31.56 7.56
C LEU A 4 36.26 -31.45 7.86
N PHE A 5 35.94 -31.35 9.15
CA PHE A 5 34.60 -31.04 9.64
C PHE A 5 34.37 -29.52 9.61
N PHE A 6 33.20 -29.16 9.07
CA PHE A 6 32.30 -28.07 9.47
C PHE A 6 32.83 -26.63 9.65
N SER A 7 32.27 -25.72 8.86
CA SER A 7 31.55 -24.56 9.41
C SER A 7 30.64 -23.95 8.34
N ILE A 8 29.47 -24.54 8.16
CA ILE A 8 28.32 -23.82 7.58
C ILE A 8 27.89 -22.83 8.66
N GLY A 9 28.49 -21.64 8.63
CA GLY A 9 28.02 -20.51 9.41
C GLY A 9 26.64 -20.13 8.88
N ILE A 10 25.60 -20.72 9.46
CA ILE A 10 24.23 -20.22 9.32
C ILE A 10 24.23 -18.85 10.00
N LEU A 11 24.45 -17.82 9.20
CA LEU A 11 24.22 -16.44 9.55
C LEU A 11 22.70 -16.32 9.70
N ILE A 12 22.20 -16.66 10.88
CA ILE A 12 20.83 -16.38 11.30
C ILE A 12 20.77 -14.85 11.38
N LEU A 13 20.52 -14.23 10.22
CA LEU A 13 19.92 -12.92 10.17
C LEU A 13 18.70 -13.03 11.07
N SER A 14 18.72 -12.30 12.18
CA SER A 14 17.57 -12.08 13.02
C SER A 14 16.49 -11.43 12.16
N LEU A 15 15.74 -12.26 11.42
CA LEU A 15 14.41 -11.90 10.96
C LEU A 15 13.59 -11.79 12.24
N SER A 16 13.59 -10.59 12.81
CA SER A 16 12.41 -10.11 13.50
C SER A 16 11.31 -10.20 12.46
N SER A 17 10.59 -11.32 12.44
CA SER A 17 9.35 -11.51 11.70
C SER A 17 8.31 -10.63 12.36
N ILE A 18 8.48 -9.32 12.16
CA ILE A 18 7.50 -8.32 12.51
C ILE A 18 6.32 -8.61 11.58
N ALA A 19 5.32 -9.32 12.10
CA ALA A 19 4.07 -9.50 11.40
C ALA A 19 3.43 -8.11 11.26
N ASP A 20 3.34 -7.62 10.03
CA ASP A 20 2.65 -6.37 9.74
C ASP A 20 1.17 -6.51 10.14
N ASP A 21 0.63 -5.52 10.84
CA ASP A 21 -0.74 -5.59 11.37
C ASP A 21 -1.77 -5.16 10.32
N LYS A 22 -2.77 -6.01 10.08
CA LYS A 22 -3.88 -5.72 9.17
C LYS A 22 -4.85 -4.74 9.84
N TYR A 23 -4.90 -3.51 9.35
CA TYR A 23 -5.77 -2.48 9.91
C TYR A 23 -7.04 -2.23 9.09
N GLY A 24 -7.14 -2.80 7.89
CA GLY A 24 -8.29 -2.61 7.01
C GLY A 24 -8.15 -3.30 5.67
N TYR A 25 -9.02 -2.93 4.73
CA TYR A 25 -8.95 -3.37 3.34
C TYR A 25 -9.57 -2.36 2.39
N GLN A 26 -9.19 -2.43 1.12
CA GLN A 26 -9.83 -1.73 0.02
C GLN A 26 -10.63 -2.70 -0.83
N LYS A 27 -11.80 -2.27 -1.29
CA LYS A 27 -12.64 -3.05 -2.22
C LYS A 27 -13.39 -2.11 -3.14
N ARG A 28 -13.55 -2.51 -4.40
CA ARG A 28 -14.34 -1.76 -5.38
C ARG A 28 -15.81 -1.70 -4.92
N ASP A 29 -16.44 -0.55 -5.08
CA ASP A 29 -17.86 -0.38 -4.83
C ASP A 29 -18.67 -1.16 -5.88
N TRP A 30 -19.75 -1.79 -5.44
CA TRP A 30 -20.55 -2.67 -6.30
C TRP A 30 -21.50 -1.90 -7.22
N ILE A 31 -21.89 -0.68 -6.84
CA ILE A 31 -22.71 0.23 -7.66
C ILE A 31 -21.77 1.10 -8.51
N ASP A 32 -20.80 1.74 -7.86
CA ASP A 32 -19.93 2.72 -8.49
C ASP A 32 -18.56 2.11 -8.81
N LYS A 33 -18.42 1.57 -10.02
CA LYS A 33 -17.21 0.82 -10.41
C LYS A 33 -15.93 1.66 -10.43
N ASP A 34 -16.03 2.99 -10.47
CA ASP A 34 -14.89 3.91 -10.39
C ASP A 34 -14.47 4.23 -8.95
N LYS A 35 -15.26 3.77 -7.97
CA LYS A 35 -15.04 3.99 -6.55
C LYS A 35 -14.39 2.77 -5.91
N ILE A 36 -13.32 3.02 -5.16
CA ILE A 36 -12.68 2.03 -4.29
C ILE A 36 -12.89 2.47 -2.85
N ASN A 37 -13.71 1.74 -2.10
CA ASN A 37 -13.96 2.00 -0.70
C ASN A 37 -12.81 1.48 0.16
N THR A 38 -12.42 2.25 1.16
CA THR A 38 -11.50 1.83 2.22
C THR A 38 -12.31 1.50 3.47
N TYR A 39 -12.15 0.28 3.95
CA TYR A 39 -12.80 -0.26 5.13
C TYR A 39 -11.78 -0.41 6.26
N ASP A 40 -12.20 -0.09 7.48
CA ASP A 40 -11.43 -0.45 8.66
C ASP A 40 -11.48 -1.97 8.94
N ARG A 41 -10.78 -2.41 9.99
CA ARG A 41 -10.76 -3.81 10.42
C ARG A 41 -12.13 -4.38 10.80
N TYR A 42 -13.12 -3.53 11.06
CA TYR A 42 -14.49 -3.91 11.45
C TYR A 42 -15.46 -3.86 10.26
N GLY A 43 -14.98 -3.54 9.05
CA GLY A 43 -15.81 -3.47 7.85
C GLY A 43 -16.58 -2.16 7.70
N LYS A 44 -16.22 -1.11 8.43
CA LYS A 44 -16.83 0.22 8.28
C LYS A 44 -16.07 1.03 7.24
N VAL A 45 -16.80 1.69 6.33
CA VAL A 45 -16.20 2.61 5.35
C VAL A 45 -15.66 3.85 6.05
N ILE A 46 -14.35 4.06 5.94
CA ILE A 46 -13.63 5.21 6.52
C ILE A 46 -13.21 6.24 5.46
N GLY A 47 -13.25 5.87 4.19
CA GLY A 47 -12.94 6.75 3.07
C GLY A 47 -13.06 6.01 1.75
N TYR A 48 -12.76 6.68 0.66
CA TYR A 48 -12.76 6.08 -0.66
C TYR A 48 -11.85 6.82 -1.63
N GLN A 49 -11.56 6.17 -2.75
CA GLN A 49 -10.80 6.73 -3.86
C GLN A 49 -11.66 6.71 -5.11
N LYS A 50 -11.49 7.73 -5.96
CA LYS A 50 -12.11 7.80 -7.29
C LYS A 50 -11.15 8.41 -8.29
N ARG A 51 -11.16 7.89 -9.51
CA ARG A 51 -10.45 8.52 -10.62
C ARG A 51 -11.03 9.91 -10.88
N ASP A 52 -10.17 10.89 -11.11
CA ASP A 52 -10.59 12.23 -11.48
C ASP A 52 -11.26 12.19 -12.86
N TRP A 53 -12.32 12.97 -13.03
CA TRP A 53 -13.11 12.94 -14.25
C TRP A 53 -12.43 13.70 -15.40
N ILE A 54 -11.59 14.69 -15.08
CA ILE A 54 -10.78 15.47 -16.03
C ILE A 54 -9.40 14.84 -16.19
N ASP A 55 -8.66 14.67 -15.10
CA ASP A 55 -7.27 14.17 -15.11
C ASP A 55 -7.25 12.65 -14.86
N LYS A 56 -7.33 11.83 -15.92
CA LYS A 56 -7.46 10.37 -15.77
C LYS A 56 -6.26 9.70 -15.08
N ASP A 57 -5.12 10.38 -14.99
CA ASP A 57 -3.94 9.91 -14.26
C ASP A 57 -3.99 10.23 -12.76
N LYS A 58 -4.99 11.01 -12.33
CA LYS A 58 -5.21 11.40 -10.94
C LYS A 58 -6.29 10.55 -10.31
N ILE A 59 -5.99 10.05 -9.12
CA ILE A 59 -6.95 9.34 -8.26
C ILE A 59 -7.17 10.19 -7.03
N ASN A 60 -8.34 10.81 -6.89
CA ASN A 60 -8.68 11.61 -5.73
C ASN A 60 -9.00 10.71 -4.54
N THR A 61 -8.56 11.10 -3.35
CA THR A 61 -8.88 10.44 -2.09
C THR A 61 -9.88 11.28 -1.30
N TYR A 62 -10.84 10.62 -0.67
CA TYR A 62 -11.93 11.24 0.06
C TYR A 62 -12.11 10.57 1.43
N ASP A 63 -12.54 11.35 2.41
CA ASP A 63 -13.03 10.80 3.67
C ASP A 63 -14.42 10.14 3.49
N ARG A 64 -14.91 9.52 4.56
CA ARG A 64 -16.23 8.86 4.55
C ARG A 64 -17.42 9.80 4.28
N TYR A 65 -17.23 11.10 4.41
CA TYR A 65 -18.26 12.13 4.17
C TYR A 65 -18.15 12.74 2.76
N GLY A 66 -17.18 12.30 1.97
CA GLY A 66 -16.96 12.80 0.60
C GLY A 66 -16.13 14.08 0.52
N LYS A 67 -15.47 14.50 1.59
CA LYS A 67 -14.51 15.60 1.53
C LYS A 67 -13.19 15.11 0.97
N LYS A 68 -12.67 15.78 -0.06
CA LYS A 68 -11.36 15.46 -0.65
C LYS A 68 -10.24 15.67 0.36
N THR A 69 -9.48 14.61 0.64
CA THR A 69 -8.34 14.60 1.58
C THR A 69 -7.00 14.68 0.87
N GLY A 70 -6.95 14.30 -0.42
CA GLY A 70 -5.72 14.30 -1.21
C GLY A 70 -5.93 13.69 -2.58
N TYR A 71 -4.82 13.28 -3.20
CA TYR A 71 -4.84 12.53 -4.45
C TYR A 71 -3.55 11.74 -4.67
N LEU A 72 -3.63 10.76 -5.55
CA LEU A 72 -2.51 9.97 -6.04
C LEU A 72 -2.27 10.32 -7.52
N LYS A 73 -1.01 10.37 -7.95
CA LYS A 73 -0.64 10.56 -9.36
C LYS A 73 0.66 9.83 -9.67
N HIS A 74 0.75 9.24 -10.85
CA HIS A 74 1.98 8.56 -11.28
C HIS A 74 3.14 9.54 -11.33
N ASP A 75 4.32 9.07 -10.94
CA ASP A 75 5.56 9.81 -11.15
C ASP A 75 5.85 9.89 -12.65
N TRP A 76 6.37 11.04 -13.08
CA TRP A 76 6.62 11.29 -14.50
C TRP A 76 7.88 10.57 -15.00
N ILE A 77 8.82 10.25 -14.10
CA ILE A 77 10.05 9.48 -14.41
C ILE A 77 9.82 8.01 -14.07
N ASP A 78 9.40 7.72 -12.84
CA ASP A 78 9.29 6.37 -12.29
C ASP A 78 7.85 5.87 -12.41
N LYS A 79 7.48 5.29 -13.56
CA LYS A 79 6.10 4.86 -13.84
C LYS A 79 5.53 3.83 -12.85
N ASP A 80 6.39 3.11 -12.12
CA ASP A 80 5.98 2.17 -11.08
C ASP A 80 5.72 2.85 -9.72
N LYS A 81 6.03 4.15 -9.62
CA LYS A 81 5.81 4.96 -8.43
C LYS A 81 4.55 5.79 -8.58
N LEU A 82 3.67 5.67 -7.59
CA LEU A 82 2.46 6.46 -7.48
C LEU A 82 2.61 7.44 -6.31
N ASN A 83 2.86 8.72 -6.61
CA ASN A 83 3.05 9.75 -5.60
C ASN A 83 1.72 10.09 -4.92
N SER A 84 1.77 10.27 -3.60
CA SER A 84 0.64 10.71 -2.78
C SER A 84 0.79 12.18 -2.41
N TYR A 85 -0.30 12.92 -2.52
CA TYR A 85 -0.38 14.34 -2.24
C TYR A 85 -1.54 14.62 -1.29
N ASP A 86 -1.37 15.60 -0.41
CA ASP A 86 -2.47 16.12 0.39
C ASP A 86 -3.45 16.94 -0.48
N ARG A 87 -4.51 17.46 0.15
CA ARG A 87 -5.53 18.24 -0.54
C ARG A 87 -5.01 19.56 -1.15
N TYR A 88 -3.85 20.04 -0.70
CA TYR A 88 -3.23 21.29 -1.14
C TYR A 88 -2.15 21.06 -2.21
N GLY A 89 -1.84 19.80 -2.54
CA GLY A 89 -0.83 19.44 -3.54
C GLY A 89 0.56 19.24 -2.97
N THR A 90 0.72 19.17 -1.66
CA THR A 90 2.00 18.86 -1.02
C THR A 90 2.22 17.35 -1.05
N LYS A 91 3.39 16.90 -1.53
CA LYS A 91 3.73 15.47 -1.56
C LYS A 91 3.87 14.92 -0.13
N SER A 92 3.02 13.96 0.21
CA SER A 92 2.99 13.32 1.53
C SER A 92 3.70 11.96 1.54
N GLY A 93 3.88 11.33 0.38
CA GLY A 93 4.52 10.03 0.27
C GLY A 93 4.41 9.45 -1.13
N TYR A 94 4.55 8.13 -1.23
CA TYR A 94 4.35 7.40 -2.49
C TYR A 94 4.08 5.91 -2.24
N LEU A 95 3.46 5.27 -3.24
CA LEU A 95 3.33 3.84 -3.34
C LEU A 95 4.33 3.32 -4.37
N LYS A 96 4.93 2.15 -4.12
CA LYS A 96 5.77 1.48 -5.10
C LYS A 96 5.66 -0.03 -4.94
N ARG A 97 5.59 -0.74 -6.07
CA ARG A 97 5.57 -2.20 -6.07
C ARG A 97 6.87 -2.74 -5.48
N ASP A 98 6.77 -3.77 -4.65
CA ASP A 98 7.94 -4.44 -4.12
C ASP A 98 8.69 -5.16 -5.25
N TRP A 99 10.02 -5.15 -5.20
CA TRP A 99 10.85 -5.67 -6.28
C TRP A 99 11.00 -7.20 -6.19
N ILE A 100 10.82 -7.78 -5.01
CA ILE A 100 10.79 -9.25 -4.80
C ILE A 100 9.34 -9.73 -4.91
N ASP A 101 8.45 -9.12 -4.13
CA ASP A 101 7.06 -9.54 -4.03
C ASP A 101 6.15 -8.67 -4.89
N LYS A 102 5.97 -9.05 -6.16
CA LYS A 102 5.23 -8.22 -7.14
C LYS A 102 3.76 -7.99 -6.78
N ASP A 103 3.19 -8.78 -5.87
CA ASP A 103 1.81 -8.62 -5.39
C ASP A 103 1.71 -7.63 -4.21
N LYS A 104 2.86 -7.22 -3.67
CA LYS A 104 2.98 -6.26 -2.57
C LYS A 104 3.17 -4.85 -3.11
N LEU A 105 2.26 -3.96 -2.73
CA LEU A 105 2.38 -2.52 -2.98
C LEU A 105 2.79 -1.81 -1.68
N ASN A 106 4.06 -1.41 -1.59
CA ASN A 106 4.59 -0.75 -0.41
C ASN A 106 4.16 0.73 -0.37
N SER A 107 3.84 1.21 0.82
CA SER A 107 3.55 2.63 1.10
C SER A 107 4.72 3.27 1.83
N TYR A 108 5.16 4.42 1.35
CA TYR A 108 6.28 5.17 1.91
C TYR A 108 5.85 6.60 2.24
N ASP A 109 6.47 7.18 3.26
CA ASP A 109 6.34 8.61 3.51
C ASP A 109 7.18 9.45 2.53
N SER A 110 7.09 10.77 2.64
CA SER A 110 7.83 11.71 1.78
C SER A 110 9.36 11.59 1.90
N ARG A 111 9.86 10.98 2.98
CA ARG A 111 11.30 10.73 3.22
C ARG A 111 11.74 9.34 2.78
N GLY A 112 10.84 8.53 2.20
CA GLY A 112 11.14 7.17 1.76
C GLY A 112 11.13 6.11 2.86
N ARG A 113 10.60 6.43 4.05
CA ARG A 113 10.43 5.43 5.12
C ARG A 113 9.20 4.58 4.85
N LEU A 114 9.35 3.25 4.94
CA LEU A 114 8.25 2.29 4.77
C LEU A 114 7.22 2.46 5.90
N LEU A 115 5.98 2.74 5.53
CA LEU A 115 4.83 2.88 6.45
C LEU A 115 4.01 1.60 6.57
N GLY A 116 4.04 0.77 5.54
CA GLY A 116 3.20 -0.41 5.43
C GLY A 116 3.07 -0.86 3.99
N HIS A 117 2.09 -1.71 3.72
CA HIS A 117 1.90 -2.25 2.39
C HIS A 117 0.46 -2.70 2.15
N GLN A 118 0.15 -2.96 0.88
CA GLN A 118 -1.11 -3.52 0.46
C GLN A 118 -0.84 -4.84 -0.29
N LYS A 119 -1.71 -5.82 -0.09
CA LYS A 119 -1.67 -7.10 -0.81
C LYS A 119 -3.07 -7.55 -1.17
N GLN A 120 -3.22 -8.15 -2.35
CA GLN A 120 -4.48 -8.76 -2.73
C GLN A 120 -4.84 -9.88 -1.75
N ASP A 121 -6.12 -9.97 -1.37
CA ASP A 121 -6.60 -11.03 -0.53
C ASP A 121 -6.55 -12.38 -1.28
N TRP A 122 -6.22 -13.43 -0.56
CA TRP A 122 -6.04 -14.75 -1.13
C TRP A 122 -7.37 -15.39 -1.57
N ILE A 123 -8.47 -15.09 -0.85
CA ILE A 123 -9.83 -15.59 -1.16
C ILE A 123 -10.57 -14.57 -2.02
N ASP A 124 -10.63 -13.31 -1.59
CA ASP A 124 -11.42 -12.27 -2.24
C ASP A 124 -10.54 -11.42 -3.17
N LYS A 125 -10.44 -11.81 -4.45
CA LYS A 125 -9.55 -11.13 -5.41
C LYS A 125 -9.89 -9.66 -5.67
N ASP A 126 -11.09 -9.21 -5.32
CA ASP A 126 -11.46 -7.78 -5.41
C ASP A 126 -11.05 -6.98 -4.16
N LYS A 127 -10.52 -7.66 -3.14
CA LYS A 127 -10.09 -7.07 -1.87
C LYS A 127 -8.57 -6.94 -1.83
N PHE A 128 -8.10 -5.76 -1.44
CA PHE A 128 -6.70 -5.49 -1.10
C PHE A 128 -6.59 -5.23 0.39
N ASN A 129 -5.93 -6.11 1.12
CA ASN A 129 -5.68 -5.96 2.54
C ASN A 129 -4.63 -4.87 2.79
N LEU A 130 -4.88 -4.05 3.81
CA LEU A 130 -4.01 -2.95 4.19
C LEU A 130 -3.27 -3.31 5.47
N PHE A 131 -1.94 -3.25 5.41
CA PHE A 131 -1.03 -3.60 6.48
C PHE A 131 -0.20 -2.39 6.89
N ARG A 132 -0.04 -2.17 8.19
CA ARG A 132 0.87 -1.17 8.73
C ARG A 132 2.17 -1.85 9.15
N LYS A 133 3.30 -1.18 8.88
CA LYS A 133 4.58 -1.62 9.43
C LYS A 133 4.53 -1.46 10.95
N CYS A 134 4.75 -2.53 11.69
CA CYS A 134 4.88 -2.42 13.13
C CYS A 134 6.27 -1.83 13.48
N PRO A 135 6.36 -0.98 14.52
CA PRO A 135 7.61 -0.36 14.95
C PRO A 135 8.66 -1.37 15.43
#